data_AF-A0A257SLM9-F1
#
_entry.id   AF-A0A257SLM9-F1
#
_cell.length_a   1.000
_cell.length_b   1.000
_cell.length_c   1.000
_cell.angle_alpha   90.00
_cell.angle_beta   90.00
_cell.angle_gamma   90.00
#
_symmetry.space_group_name_H-M   'P 1'
#
loop_
_entity.id
_entity.type
_entity.pdbx_description
1 polymer ?
#
loop_
_entity_poly.entity_id
_entity_poly.type
_entity_poly.pdbx_seq_one_letter_code
_entity_poly.pdbx_strand_id
1 'polypeptide(L)'
;GPEDHTPPVVVRITPDTQSVNFHRDVVDFKFDGVVNDQSGPTRDLNGLFLISPRDGAPRIYWHRDHIGVRPKGRWLPNTAYTVTLLPGLADLSNNVMKNSVSVTFSTGPTIPPYGVLGRVFDWVAQKVAPDAVVEAIQRPDSVVYFGLADSTGQFHLGPFGAGTYTVIAFIDKNKNLERDPGELWDSVQVKIDRTQPYLEMLAARRDTIGPRIATITADDSVTLRVTFDKPLSPTAPIDTSRFSVRTADSVHLTMLWAKSLQQYQADVAKELADSARVADSLAAIRDTTKRAKPAPPPAPPVKAEPEPPKPSQPAPPSVVIIRLALGSHLQPLKQYRVTATDLVNLLGYKASSTRVFATPKAPAAPATPDSTKGTARPDSAALKRPPPKRAGGGRGGGSGAP
;
A
#
# COMPACT_ATOMS: atom_id res chain seq x y z
N GLY A 1 27.15 -20.91 31.27
CA GLY A 1 25.99 -21.74 30.92
C GLY A 1 25.70 -21.57 29.44
N PRO A 2 24.63 -22.17 28.90
CA PRO A 2 24.15 -21.82 27.57
C PRO A 2 23.79 -20.33 27.51
N GLU A 3 23.85 -19.73 26.33
CA GLU A 3 23.43 -18.35 26.10
C GLU A 3 21.92 -18.23 26.33
N ASP A 4 21.51 -17.17 27.04
CA ASP A 4 20.09 -16.91 27.30
C ASP A 4 19.50 -16.12 26.13
N HIS A 5 18.41 -16.63 25.58
CA HIS A 5 17.69 -16.05 24.45
C HIS A 5 16.28 -15.60 24.81
N THR A 6 15.93 -15.58 26.10
CA THR A 6 14.59 -15.22 26.58
C THR A 6 14.47 -13.70 26.71
N PRO A 7 13.53 -13.05 26.00
CA PRO A 7 13.30 -11.62 26.16
C PRO A 7 12.75 -11.28 27.55
N PRO A 8 13.00 -10.05 28.06
CA PRO A 8 12.44 -9.61 29.33
C PRO A 8 10.91 -9.56 29.28
N VAL A 9 10.27 -9.90 30.39
CA VAL A 9 8.80 -9.94 30.53
C VAL A 9 8.36 -9.00 31.65
N VAL A 10 7.30 -8.23 31.41
CA VAL A 10 6.66 -7.42 32.45
C VAL A 10 5.91 -8.35 33.41
N VAL A 11 6.38 -8.43 34.66
CA VAL A 11 5.77 -9.27 35.71
C VAL A 11 4.75 -8.52 36.55
N ARG A 12 4.83 -7.19 36.59
CA ARG A 12 3.87 -6.34 37.32
C ARG A 12 3.84 -4.93 36.74
N ILE A 13 2.65 -4.33 36.74
CA ILE A 13 2.47 -2.90 36.47
C ILE A 13 1.75 -2.29 37.66
N THR A 14 2.19 -1.12 38.13
CA THR A 14 1.50 -0.36 39.17
C THR A 14 1.15 1.02 38.61
N PRO A 15 -0.13 1.41 38.50
CA PRO A 15 -1.30 0.71 39.00
C PRO A 15 -1.67 -0.54 38.19
N ASP A 16 -2.53 -1.39 38.73
CA ASP A 16 -3.10 -2.51 37.99
C ASP A 16 -4.04 -1.98 36.89
N THR A 17 -4.21 -2.74 35.81
CA THR A 17 -5.14 -2.36 34.75
C THR A 17 -6.57 -2.23 35.30
N GLN A 18 -7.30 -1.24 34.79
CA GLN A 18 -8.63 -0.81 35.24
C GLN A 18 -8.69 -0.17 36.63
N SER A 19 -7.54 0.16 37.26
CA SER A 19 -7.55 0.93 38.51
C SER A 19 -8.17 2.31 38.33
N VAL A 20 -8.89 2.77 39.34
CA VAL A 20 -9.50 4.11 39.43
C VAL A 20 -8.91 4.89 40.60
N ASN A 21 -9.14 6.20 40.67
CA ASN A 21 -8.62 7.09 41.71
C ASN A 21 -7.10 6.96 41.88
N PHE A 22 -6.38 6.89 40.75
CA PHE A 22 -4.93 6.88 40.77
C PHE A 22 -4.38 8.25 41.16
N HIS A 23 -3.62 8.29 42.25
CA HIS A 23 -3.10 9.53 42.85
C HIS A 23 -1.56 9.59 42.92
N ARG A 24 -0.85 8.61 42.35
CA ARG A 24 0.62 8.64 42.30
C ARG A 24 1.10 9.37 41.05
N ASP A 25 2.36 9.77 41.07
CA ASP A 25 2.96 10.48 39.93
C ASP A 25 3.55 9.56 38.86
N VAL A 26 3.78 8.28 39.18
CA VAL A 26 4.54 7.35 38.33
C VAL A 26 3.78 6.04 38.16
N VAL A 27 3.71 5.58 36.90
CA VAL A 27 3.33 4.22 36.54
C VAL A 27 4.60 3.37 36.49
N ASP A 28 4.68 2.34 37.32
CA ASP A 28 5.86 1.48 37.46
C ASP A 28 5.66 0.16 36.70
N PHE A 29 6.59 -0.16 35.80
CA PHE A 29 6.70 -1.43 35.12
C PHE A 29 7.84 -2.22 35.75
N LYS A 30 7.52 -3.39 36.33
CA LYS A 30 8.49 -4.33 36.88
C LYS A 30 8.70 -5.49 35.92
N PHE A 31 9.96 -5.84 35.70
CA PHE A 31 10.40 -6.93 34.83
C PHE A 31 10.88 -8.14 35.65
N ASP A 32 10.97 -9.30 34.99
CA ASP A 32 11.54 -10.53 35.54
C ASP A 32 13.08 -10.48 35.65
N GLY A 33 13.72 -9.61 34.87
CA GLY A 33 15.17 -9.41 34.83
C GLY A 33 15.58 -7.96 34.66
N VAL A 34 16.89 -7.73 34.64
CA VAL A 34 17.46 -6.40 34.41
C VAL A 34 17.30 -6.02 32.94
N VAL A 35 16.69 -4.86 32.69
CA VAL A 35 16.51 -4.30 31.35
C VAL A 35 17.57 -3.24 31.07
N ASN A 36 17.91 -3.04 29.80
CA ASN A 36 18.92 -2.07 29.39
C ASN A 36 18.31 -0.65 29.34
N ASP A 37 19.08 0.37 29.74
CA ASP A 37 18.72 1.78 29.60
C ASP A 37 19.00 2.31 28.19
N GLN A 38 19.93 1.66 27.48
CA GLN A 38 20.13 1.76 26.04
C GLN A 38 19.23 0.74 25.37
N SER A 39 18.00 1.14 25.04
CA SER A 39 17.12 0.34 24.20
C SER A 39 17.80 0.00 22.86
N GLY A 40 17.35 -1.07 22.21
CA GLY A 40 18.01 -1.65 21.04
C GLY A 40 18.27 -0.67 19.88
N PRO A 41 18.88 -1.13 18.76
CA PRO A 41 19.49 -0.28 17.72
C PRO A 41 18.56 0.72 16.99
N THR A 42 17.27 0.78 17.31
CA THR A 42 16.24 1.47 16.53
C THR A 42 15.50 2.60 17.26
N ARG A 43 15.53 2.68 18.60
CA ARG A 43 14.75 3.70 19.34
C ARG A 43 15.26 3.86 20.77
N ASP A 44 15.38 5.09 21.27
CA ASP A 44 15.71 5.39 22.67
C ASP A 44 14.58 5.01 23.64
N LEU A 45 14.92 4.80 24.93
CA LEU A 45 14.00 4.27 25.93
C LEU A 45 12.74 5.14 26.08
N ASN A 46 12.90 6.46 25.96
CA ASN A 46 11.79 7.43 25.96
C ASN A 46 10.80 7.22 24.80
N GLY A 47 11.27 6.75 23.64
CA GLY A 47 10.44 6.49 22.47
C GLY A 47 9.68 5.16 22.54
N LEU A 48 10.02 4.27 23.48
CA LEU A 48 9.34 2.99 23.69
C LEU A 48 8.06 3.12 24.52
N PHE A 49 7.88 4.21 25.26
CA PHE A 49 6.69 4.42 26.06
C PHE A 49 5.77 5.47 25.43
N LEU A 50 4.49 5.14 25.36
CA LEU A 50 3.43 6.04 24.93
C LEU A 50 2.50 6.30 26.10
N ILE A 51 2.08 7.56 26.27
CA ILE A 51 1.03 7.95 27.23
C ILE A 51 -0.10 8.58 26.42
N SER A 52 -1.31 8.07 26.63
CA SER A 52 -2.55 8.57 26.04
C SER A 52 -3.55 8.91 27.16
N PRO A 53 -4.06 10.15 27.27
CA PRO A 53 -3.73 11.34 26.49
C PRO A 53 -2.24 11.74 26.50
N ARG A 54 -1.78 12.30 25.37
CA ARG A 54 -0.41 12.78 25.17
C ARG A 54 -0.23 14.17 25.77
N ASP A 55 0.85 14.34 26.53
CA ASP A 55 1.35 15.62 27.04
C ASP A 55 2.86 15.71 26.76
N GLY A 56 3.22 15.83 25.49
CA GLY A 56 4.61 15.78 25.04
C GLY A 56 5.29 14.41 25.24
N ALA A 57 6.63 14.41 25.25
CA ALA A 57 7.42 13.21 25.50
C ALA A 57 7.33 12.78 26.98
N PRO A 58 7.13 11.48 27.26
CA PRO A 58 7.09 10.99 28.63
C PRO A 58 8.46 11.12 29.29
N ARG A 59 8.46 11.22 30.62
CA ARG A 59 9.66 11.15 31.45
C ARG A 59 9.80 9.73 31.98
N ILE A 60 10.93 9.12 31.67
CA ILE A 60 11.23 7.74 32.03
C ILE A 60 12.32 7.70 33.11
N TYR A 61 12.11 6.85 34.10
CA TYR A 61 13.06 6.54 35.16
C TYR A 61 13.39 5.06 35.08
N TRP A 62 14.63 4.74 34.79
CA TRP A 62 15.07 3.36 34.76
C TRP A 62 15.91 3.04 36.00
N HIS A 63 15.67 1.87 36.58
CA HIS A 63 16.53 1.31 37.61
C HIS A 63 16.42 -0.22 37.60
N ARG A 64 17.44 -0.87 37.03
CA ARG A 64 17.57 -2.35 36.98
C ARG A 64 16.37 -3.03 36.30
N ASP A 65 15.50 -3.64 37.08
CA ASP A 65 14.29 -4.37 36.69
C ASP A 65 13.01 -3.51 36.79
N HIS A 66 13.16 -2.20 36.99
CA HIS A 66 12.06 -1.24 37.08
C HIS A 66 12.17 -0.13 36.04
N ILE A 67 11.04 0.21 35.42
CA ILE A 67 10.87 1.41 34.62
C ILE A 67 9.64 2.19 35.10
N GLY A 68 9.89 3.38 35.64
CA GLY A 68 8.88 4.36 36.00
C GLY A 68 8.56 5.31 34.85
N VAL A 69 7.27 5.50 34.56
CA VAL A 69 6.75 6.31 33.46
C VAL A 69 5.84 7.40 34.00
N ARG A 70 6.04 8.64 33.55
CA ARG A 70 5.13 9.76 33.87
C ARG A 70 5.01 10.75 32.71
N PRO A 71 3.91 11.52 32.61
CA PRO A 71 3.76 12.57 31.61
C PRO A 71 4.78 13.71 31.83
N LYS A 72 4.95 14.57 30.82
CA LYS A 72 5.82 15.75 30.93
C LYS A 72 5.36 16.68 32.05
N GLY A 73 4.05 16.94 32.11
CA GLY A 73 3.37 17.67 33.16
C GLY A 73 2.91 16.76 34.29
N ARG A 74 1.66 16.95 34.73
CA ARG A 74 0.99 16.15 35.77
C ARG A 74 -0.11 15.32 35.11
N TRP A 75 -0.53 14.24 35.76
CA TRP A 75 -1.75 13.54 35.34
C TRP A 75 -2.94 14.50 35.45
N LEU A 76 -3.74 14.59 34.38
CA LEU A 76 -4.96 15.37 34.38
C LEU A 76 -5.96 14.73 35.35
N PRO A 77 -6.72 15.54 36.12
CA PRO A 77 -7.74 15.02 37.02
C PRO A 77 -8.89 14.39 36.23
N ASN A 78 -9.59 13.42 36.82
CA ASN A 78 -10.76 12.77 36.23
C ASN A 78 -10.55 12.27 34.79
N THR A 79 -9.35 11.80 34.49
CA THR A 79 -8.93 11.41 33.15
C THR A 79 -8.49 9.97 33.14
N ALA A 80 -8.99 9.21 32.17
CA ALA A 80 -8.52 7.86 31.92
C ALA A 80 -7.28 7.88 31.03
N TYR A 81 -6.30 7.08 31.38
CA TYR A 81 -5.01 6.98 30.73
C TYR A 81 -4.76 5.56 30.25
N THR A 82 -4.11 5.45 29.10
CA THR A 82 -3.45 4.22 28.65
C THR A 82 -1.96 4.51 28.51
N VAL A 83 -1.13 3.72 29.19
CA VAL A 83 0.33 3.74 29.05
C VAL A 83 0.75 2.46 28.35
N THR A 84 1.47 2.58 27.23
CA THR A 84 1.88 1.46 26.39
C THR A 84 3.39 1.41 26.29
N LEU A 85 3.97 0.26 26.64
CA LEU A 85 5.33 -0.15 26.28
C LEU A 85 5.29 -0.82 24.90
N LEU A 86 6.00 -0.24 23.95
CA LEU A 86 6.16 -0.76 22.59
C LEU A 86 7.23 -1.87 22.53
N PRO A 87 7.21 -2.72 21.48
CA PRO A 87 8.31 -3.63 21.19
C PRO A 87 9.64 -2.88 21.03
N GLY A 88 10.74 -3.53 21.42
CA GLY A 88 12.09 -2.99 21.25
C GLY A 88 12.91 -2.86 22.54
N LEU A 89 12.30 -3.03 23.71
CA LEU A 89 13.03 -3.09 24.98
C LEU A 89 13.91 -4.34 25.02
N ALA A 90 15.17 -4.21 25.44
CA ALA A 90 16.12 -5.30 25.52
C ALA A 90 16.63 -5.52 26.94
N ASP A 91 17.06 -6.75 27.25
CA ASP A 91 17.82 -7.05 28.47
C ASP A 91 19.33 -6.77 28.29
N LEU A 92 20.13 -7.09 29.31
CA LEU A 92 21.59 -6.96 29.26
C LEU A 92 22.27 -7.95 28.27
N SER A 93 21.56 -9.00 27.87
CA SER A 93 22.01 -10.01 26.89
C SER A 93 21.54 -9.69 25.47
N ASN A 94 20.92 -8.51 25.26
CA ASN A 94 20.38 -8.05 23.99
C ASN A 94 19.19 -8.87 23.46
N ASN A 95 18.45 -9.55 24.34
CA ASN A 95 17.19 -10.20 24.01
C ASN A 95 16.07 -9.16 23.96
N VAL A 96 15.43 -9.04 22.79
CA VAL A 96 14.46 -7.97 22.51
C VAL A 96 13.02 -8.43 22.69
N MET A 97 12.26 -7.67 23.48
CA MET A 97 10.82 -7.80 23.64
C MET A 97 10.09 -7.45 22.33
N LYS A 98 9.29 -8.40 21.82
CA LYS A 98 8.62 -8.31 20.51
C LYS A 98 7.16 -7.88 20.56
N ASN A 99 6.54 -7.95 21.73
CA ASN A 99 5.13 -7.64 21.93
C ASN A 99 5.01 -6.31 22.68
N SER A 100 3.90 -5.61 22.49
CA SER A 100 3.55 -4.46 23.31
C SER A 100 2.87 -4.90 24.61
N VAL A 101 2.97 -4.06 25.64
CA VAL A 101 2.24 -4.22 26.91
C VAL A 101 1.61 -2.89 27.27
N SER A 102 0.33 -2.91 27.63
CA SER A 102 -0.43 -1.69 27.98
C SER A 102 -1.10 -1.82 29.33
N VAL A 103 -1.21 -0.70 30.03
CA VAL A 103 -2.01 -0.55 31.25
C VAL A 103 -2.99 0.61 31.05
N THR A 104 -4.24 0.40 31.45
CA THR A 104 -5.28 1.44 31.44
C THR A 104 -5.72 1.72 32.87
N PHE A 105 -5.84 2.99 33.26
CA PHE A 105 -6.29 3.40 34.59
C PHE A 105 -6.98 4.76 34.54
N SER A 106 -7.55 5.23 35.65
CA SER A 106 -8.15 6.57 35.77
C SER A 106 -7.65 7.30 37.01
N THR A 107 -7.40 8.60 36.87
CA THR A 107 -7.18 9.51 38.01
C THR A 107 -8.50 9.90 38.70
N GLY A 108 -9.64 9.63 38.05
CA GLY A 108 -10.97 9.82 38.61
C GLY A 108 -11.64 8.50 39.02
N PRO A 109 -12.91 8.56 39.44
CA PRO A 109 -13.62 7.41 40.00
C PRO A 109 -14.09 6.39 38.94
N THR A 110 -14.03 6.73 37.65
CA THR A 110 -14.53 5.90 36.55
C THR A 110 -13.58 5.89 35.37
N ILE A 111 -13.68 4.83 34.55
CA ILE A 111 -13.05 4.74 33.23
C ILE A 111 -14.17 4.83 32.19
N PRO A 112 -14.15 5.84 31.31
CA PRO A 112 -15.12 5.93 30.23
C PRO A 112 -15.07 4.69 29.32
N PRO A 113 -16.20 4.20 28.80
CA PRO A 113 -16.21 3.04 27.93
C PRO A 113 -15.91 3.39 26.47
N TYR A 114 -15.80 4.68 26.11
CA TYR A 114 -15.70 5.08 24.71
C TYR A 114 -14.28 5.01 24.17
N GLY A 115 -14.18 4.80 22.87
CA GLY A 115 -12.94 4.73 22.12
C GLY A 115 -13.22 4.80 20.62
N VAL A 116 -12.19 4.57 19.83
CA VAL A 116 -12.29 4.38 18.39
C VAL A 116 -11.45 3.16 18.04
N LEU A 117 -12.04 2.27 17.24
CA LEU A 117 -11.33 1.16 16.61
C LEU A 117 -11.15 1.49 15.13
N GLY A 118 -10.17 0.91 14.48
CA GLY A 118 -10.04 1.12 13.05
C GLY A 118 -8.85 0.43 12.44
N ARG A 119 -8.61 0.74 11.17
CA ARG A 119 -7.45 0.28 10.43
C ARG A 119 -6.90 1.40 9.55
N VAL A 120 -5.57 1.50 9.51
CA VAL A 120 -4.84 2.43 8.66
C VAL A 120 -4.31 1.69 7.43
N PHE A 121 -4.48 2.31 6.27
CA PHE A 121 -3.95 1.84 5.01
C PHE A 121 -3.06 2.89 4.34
N ASP A 122 -1.98 2.47 3.70
CA ASP A 122 -1.41 3.21 2.58
C ASP A 122 -2.37 3.05 1.40
N TRP A 123 -3.14 4.11 1.15
CA TRP A 123 -4.25 4.05 0.20
C TRP A 123 -3.75 3.91 -1.24
N VAL A 124 -2.59 4.50 -1.57
CA VAL A 124 -1.99 4.42 -2.91
C VAL A 124 -1.40 3.03 -3.13
N ALA A 125 -0.69 2.50 -2.14
CA ALA A 125 -0.11 1.16 -2.23
C ALA A 125 -1.15 0.03 -2.05
N GLN A 126 -2.37 0.36 -1.59
CA GLN A 126 -3.43 -0.59 -1.27
C GLN A 126 -2.98 -1.66 -0.26
N LYS A 127 -2.24 -1.23 0.76
CA LYS A 127 -1.69 -2.08 1.81
C LYS A 127 -2.03 -1.54 3.18
N VAL A 128 -2.12 -2.43 4.16
CA VAL A 128 -2.15 -2.03 5.57
C VAL A 128 -0.91 -1.22 5.91
N ALA A 129 -1.04 -0.32 6.88
CA ALA A 129 0.06 0.50 7.37
C ALA A 129 0.40 0.11 8.82
N PRO A 130 1.30 -0.87 9.03
CA PRO A 130 1.85 -1.17 10.34
C PRO A 130 2.54 0.04 10.96
N ASP A 131 2.53 0.13 12.28
CA ASP A 131 3.17 1.20 13.06
C ASP A 131 2.68 2.62 12.73
N ALA A 132 1.59 2.75 11.96
CA ALA A 132 1.00 4.05 11.67
C ALA A 132 0.56 4.73 12.97
N VAL A 133 0.84 6.01 13.08
CA VAL A 133 0.46 6.82 14.24
C VAL A 133 -0.98 7.25 14.08
N VAL A 134 -1.77 7.10 15.14
CA VAL A 134 -3.17 7.54 15.18
C VAL A 134 -3.40 8.46 16.37
N GLU A 135 -4.01 9.60 16.08
CA GLU A 135 -4.35 10.63 17.05
C GLU A 135 -5.85 10.90 17.01
N ALA A 136 -6.49 10.99 18.17
CA ALA A 136 -7.86 11.48 18.31
C ALA A 136 -7.83 12.76 19.14
N ILE A 137 -8.10 13.89 18.49
CA ILE A 137 -8.06 15.23 19.09
C ILE A 137 -9.47 15.62 19.51
N GLN A 138 -9.71 15.72 20.81
CA GLN A 138 -10.98 16.15 21.38
C GLN A 138 -11.27 17.61 21.00
N ARG A 139 -12.52 17.92 20.63
CA ARG A 139 -12.96 19.28 20.32
C ARG A 139 -13.94 19.77 21.39
N PRO A 140 -13.82 21.03 21.88
CA PRO A 140 -12.79 22.03 21.58
C PRO A 140 -11.51 21.91 22.44
N ASP A 141 -11.52 21.05 23.46
CA ASP A 141 -10.53 21.00 24.55
C ASP A 141 -9.10 20.63 24.09
N SER A 142 -8.95 20.14 22.86
CA SER A 142 -7.67 19.83 22.21
C SER A 142 -6.82 18.77 22.94
N VAL A 143 -7.44 17.97 23.81
CA VAL A 143 -6.82 16.77 24.40
C VAL A 143 -6.56 15.75 23.30
N VAL A 144 -5.32 15.27 23.21
CA VAL A 144 -4.89 14.34 22.15
C VAL A 144 -4.74 12.94 22.73
N TYR A 145 -5.60 12.02 22.31
CA TYR A 145 -5.42 10.59 22.55
C TYR A 145 -4.56 10.01 21.43
N PHE A 146 -3.60 9.16 21.80
CA PHE A 146 -2.50 8.76 20.92
C PHE A 146 -2.28 7.25 20.98
N GLY A 147 -1.88 6.64 19.86
CA GLY A 147 -1.54 5.23 19.78
C GLY A 147 -0.93 4.85 18.42
N LEU A 148 -0.48 3.60 18.31
CA LEU A 148 0.05 3.04 17.07
C LEU A 148 -0.86 1.93 16.53
N ALA A 149 -0.85 1.78 15.22
CA ALA A 149 -1.43 0.64 14.54
C ALA A 149 -0.53 -0.60 14.67
N ASP A 150 -1.14 -1.78 14.79
CA ASP A 150 -0.45 -3.06 14.87
C ASP A 150 0.08 -3.54 13.51
N SER A 151 0.66 -4.75 13.46
CA SER A 151 1.20 -5.35 12.23
C SER A 151 0.17 -5.55 11.12
N THR A 152 -1.13 -5.50 11.43
CA THR A 152 -2.25 -5.60 10.48
C THR A 152 -2.86 -4.22 10.18
N GLY A 153 -2.23 -3.15 10.64
CA GLY A 153 -2.70 -1.78 10.54
C GLY A 153 -3.89 -1.47 11.45
N GLN A 154 -4.31 -2.38 12.33
CA GLN A 154 -5.43 -2.13 13.25
C GLN A 154 -4.99 -1.23 14.39
N PHE A 155 -5.87 -0.35 14.82
CA PHE A 155 -5.63 0.51 15.99
C PHE A 155 -6.83 0.53 16.91
N HIS A 156 -6.55 0.81 18.18
CA HIS A 156 -7.55 1.11 19.20
C HIS A 156 -7.09 2.34 19.98
N LEU A 157 -7.89 3.40 19.95
CA LEU A 157 -7.71 4.56 20.80
C LEU A 157 -8.81 4.60 21.84
N GLY A 158 -8.42 4.77 23.10
CA GLY A 158 -9.31 4.81 24.24
C GLY A 158 -8.60 4.35 25.50
N PRO A 159 -9.29 4.38 26.64
CA PRO A 159 -10.64 4.92 26.84
C PRO A 159 -10.69 6.47 26.83
N PHE A 160 -11.81 7.03 26.39
CA PHE A 160 -12.13 8.46 26.49
C PHE A 160 -13.62 8.76 26.58
N GLY A 161 -14.00 10.01 26.86
CA GLY A 161 -15.40 10.40 26.99
C GLY A 161 -16.13 10.53 25.64
N ALA A 162 -17.46 10.49 25.67
CA ALA A 162 -18.28 10.87 24.52
C ALA A 162 -17.98 12.33 24.12
N GLY A 163 -18.02 12.62 22.82
CA GLY A 163 -17.67 13.96 22.31
C GLY A 163 -17.35 13.96 20.82
N THR A 164 -16.95 15.12 20.31
CA THR A 164 -16.51 15.25 18.92
C THR A 164 -14.99 15.21 18.86
N TYR A 165 -14.46 14.37 17.98
CA TYR A 165 -13.03 14.17 17.80
C TYR A 165 -12.63 14.39 16.34
N THR A 166 -11.48 15.00 16.13
CA THR A 166 -10.78 14.90 14.85
C THR A 166 -9.78 13.76 14.98
N VAL A 167 -10.00 12.67 14.24
CA VAL A 167 -9.06 11.56 14.15
C VAL A 167 -8.12 11.82 12.98
N ILE A 168 -6.83 11.65 13.22
CA ILE A 168 -5.76 11.79 12.24
C ILE A 168 -4.94 10.51 12.29
N ALA A 169 -4.65 9.93 11.13
CA ALA A 169 -3.71 8.81 11.03
C ALA A 169 -2.62 9.16 10.02
N PHE A 170 -1.37 8.84 10.33
CA PHE A 170 -0.25 9.09 9.44
C PHE A 170 0.81 7.99 9.50
N ILE A 171 1.51 7.81 8.38
CA ILE A 171 2.60 6.84 8.24
C ILE A 171 3.90 7.56 8.52
N ASP A 172 4.34 7.43 9.78
CA ASP A 172 5.58 8.01 10.31
C ASP A 172 6.79 7.23 9.78
N LYS A 173 7.54 7.84 8.86
CA LYS A 173 8.70 7.18 8.22
C LYS A 173 9.97 7.30 9.04
N ASN A 174 10.13 8.40 9.77
CA ASN A 174 11.34 8.67 10.55
C ASN A 174 11.21 8.24 12.02
N LYS A 175 10.04 7.72 12.41
CA LYS A 175 9.71 7.16 13.71
C LYS A 175 9.76 8.19 14.85
N ASN A 176 9.56 9.48 14.55
CA ASN A 176 9.59 10.58 15.53
C ASN A 176 8.24 10.81 16.26
N LEU A 177 7.19 10.07 15.88
CA LEU A 177 5.83 10.17 16.42
C LEU A 177 5.15 11.53 16.19
N GLU A 178 5.60 12.27 15.17
CA GLU A 178 5.07 13.55 14.75
C GLU A 178 4.77 13.51 13.26
N ARG A 179 3.72 14.23 12.83
CA ARG A 179 3.35 14.25 11.42
C ARG A 179 4.24 15.23 10.66
N ASP A 180 5.08 14.72 9.78
CA ASP A 180 5.99 15.54 8.98
C ASP A 180 5.44 15.90 7.58
N PRO A 181 5.93 17.01 6.97
CA PRO A 181 5.61 17.34 5.59
C PRO A 181 5.99 16.20 4.62
N GLY A 182 5.02 15.77 3.81
CA GLY A 182 5.22 14.73 2.79
C GLY A 182 4.93 13.32 3.27
N GLU A 183 4.67 13.11 4.56
CA GLU A 183 4.15 11.85 5.07
C GLU A 183 2.71 11.61 4.58
N LEU A 184 2.35 10.34 4.47
CA LEU A 184 1.02 9.94 4.05
C LEU A 184 0.10 10.06 5.26
N TRP A 185 -1.05 10.72 5.10
CA TRP A 185 -1.98 10.92 6.21
C TRP A 185 -3.42 10.96 5.74
N ASP A 186 -4.33 10.76 6.69
CA ASP A 186 -5.76 10.96 6.52
C ASP A 186 -6.36 11.58 7.78
N SER A 187 -7.52 12.22 7.63
CA SER A 187 -8.24 12.79 8.76
C SER A 187 -9.75 12.71 8.58
N VAL A 188 -10.44 12.40 9.67
CA VAL A 188 -11.89 12.35 9.74
C VAL A 188 -12.37 12.98 11.03
N GLN A 189 -13.44 13.76 10.94
CA GLN A 189 -14.14 14.22 12.13
C GLN A 189 -15.25 13.22 12.46
N VAL A 190 -15.30 12.77 13.70
CA VAL A 190 -16.27 11.79 14.18
C VAL A 190 -16.90 12.27 15.49
N LYS A 191 -18.21 12.08 15.61
CA LYS A 191 -18.93 12.23 16.87
C LYS A 191 -18.98 10.86 17.56
N ILE A 192 -18.40 10.78 18.74
CA ILE A 192 -18.38 9.58 19.58
C ILE A 192 -19.58 9.63 20.51
N ASP A 193 -20.65 8.96 20.09
CA ASP A 193 -21.87 8.72 20.87
C ASP A 193 -22.15 7.21 21.07
N ARG A 194 -21.38 6.35 20.41
CA ARG A 194 -21.34 4.90 20.57
C ARG A 194 -19.98 4.49 21.13
N THR A 195 -19.94 3.35 21.81
CA THR A 195 -18.75 2.86 22.54
C THR A 195 -17.49 2.90 21.69
N GLN A 196 -17.46 2.23 20.53
CA GLN A 196 -16.25 2.11 19.71
C GLN A 196 -16.61 2.05 18.22
N PRO A 197 -16.87 3.18 17.53
CA PRO A 197 -17.05 3.18 16.09
C PRO A 197 -15.77 2.71 15.38
N TYR A 198 -15.96 1.99 14.28
CA TYR A 198 -14.87 1.55 13.40
C TYR A 198 -14.57 2.62 12.35
N LEU A 199 -13.31 3.02 12.22
CA LEU A 199 -12.83 3.96 11.21
C LEU A 199 -11.83 3.29 10.26
N GLU A 200 -12.06 3.46 8.96
CA GLU A 200 -11.05 3.18 7.94
C GLU A 200 -10.28 4.48 7.63
N MET A 201 -8.97 4.46 7.82
CA MET A 201 -8.10 5.62 7.58
C MET A 201 -7.26 5.37 6.32
N LEU A 202 -7.45 6.21 5.30
CA LEU A 202 -6.88 6.05 3.96
C LEU A 202 -5.71 7.03 3.77
N ALA A 203 -4.57 6.72 4.39
CA ALA A 203 -3.40 7.57 4.36
C ALA A 203 -2.87 7.72 2.94
N ALA A 204 -2.75 8.97 2.48
CA ALA A 204 -2.18 9.30 1.19
C ALA A 204 -1.50 10.66 1.25
N ARG A 205 -0.74 10.98 0.20
CA ARG A 205 -0.14 12.30 0.07
C ARG A 205 -1.25 13.32 -0.21
N ARG A 206 -1.51 14.17 0.77
CA ARG A 206 -2.48 15.28 0.69
C ARG A 206 -1.71 16.60 0.70
N ASP A 207 -1.75 17.28 -0.44
CA ASP A 207 -0.99 18.50 -0.71
C ASP A 207 -1.96 19.65 -1.05
N THR A 208 -1.62 20.88 -0.68
CA THR A 208 -2.39 22.08 -1.05
C THR A 208 -2.12 22.51 -2.49
N ILE A 209 -1.02 22.05 -3.09
CA ILE A 209 -0.71 22.26 -4.50
C ILE A 209 -1.47 21.24 -5.35
N GLY A 210 -2.26 21.74 -6.31
CA GLY A 210 -3.02 20.90 -7.23
C GLY A 210 -2.15 20.00 -8.13
N PRO A 211 -2.76 19.03 -8.80
CA PRO A 211 -2.04 18.03 -9.58
C PRO A 211 -1.53 18.60 -10.91
N ARG A 212 -0.36 18.15 -11.35
CA ARG A 212 0.28 18.56 -12.62
C ARG A 212 0.67 17.34 -13.44
N ILE A 213 0.67 17.51 -14.77
CA ILE A 213 1.12 16.45 -15.68
C ILE A 213 2.62 16.17 -15.47
N ALA A 214 2.93 14.97 -14.97
CA ALA A 214 4.28 14.48 -14.76
C ALA A 214 4.86 13.88 -16.06
N THR A 215 4.11 13.05 -16.76
CA THR A 215 4.55 12.44 -18.03
C THR A 215 3.37 12.19 -18.95
N ILE A 216 3.65 12.10 -20.25
CA ILE A 216 2.70 11.69 -21.27
C ILE A 216 3.39 10.64 -22.14
N THR A 217 2.74 9.51 -22.36
CA THR A 217 3.16 8.49 -23.32
C THR A 217 2.04 8.23 -24.31
N ALA A 218 2.40 7.93 -25.56
CA ALA A 218 1.47 7.39 -26.53
C ALA A 218 1.55 5.86 -26.44
N ASP A 219 0.48 5.23 -25.97
CA ASP A 219 0.38 3.76 -25.91
C ASP A 219 0.14 3.21 -27.33
N ASP A 220 -0.56 3.97 -28.19
CA ASP A 220 -0.73 3.73 -29.63
C ASP A 220 -0.99 5.06 -30.37
N SER A 221 -1.39 5.03 -31.66
CA SER A 221 -1.64 6.23 -32.46
C SER A 221 -2.89 7.04 -32.06
N VAL A 222 -3.73 6.52 -31.16
CA VAL A 222 -4.99 7.14 -30.71
C VAL A 222 -5.15 7.10 -29.18
N THR A 223 -4.24 6.45 -28.44
CA THR A 223 -4.32 6.33 -26.98
C THR A 223 -3.14 7.03 -26.34
N LEU A 224 -3.46 8.00 -25.48
CA LEU A 224 -2.50 8.68 -24.62
C LEU A 224 -2.66 8.22 -23.18
N ARG A 225 -1.53 7.99 -22.53
CA ARG A 225 -1.43 7.79 -21.09
C ARG A 225 -0.81 9.03 -20.48
N VAL A 226 -1.58 9.71 -19.65
CA VAL A 226 -1.19 10.95 -18.96
C VAL A 226 -1.01 10.62 -17.48
N THR A 227 0.21 10.73 -16.98
CA THR A 227 0.53 10.50 -15.57
C THR A 227 0.66 11.83 -14.83
N PHE A 228 0.07 11.92 -13.66
CA PHE A 228 0.11 13.08 -12.78
C PHE A 228 1.12 12.89 -11.64
N ASP A 229 1.69 14.00 -11.18
CA ASP A 229 2.65 14.02 -10.08
C ASP A 229 2.00 13.77 -8.70
N LYS A 230 0.68 13.92 -8.62
CA LYS A 230 -0.14 13.74 -7.43
C LYS A 230 -1.41 12.96 -7.75
N PRO A 231 -1.95 12.21 -6.78
CA PRO A 231 -3.24 11.57 -6.96
C PRO A 231 -4.36 12.59 -7.19
N LEU A 232 -5.25 12.26 -8.11
CA LEU A 232 -6.46 12.98 -8.42
C LEU A 232 -7.59 12.52 -7.48
N SER A 233 -8.56 13.40 -7.26
CA SER A 233 -9.77 13.06 -6.51
C SER A 233 -10.55 11.94 -7.21
N PRO A 234 -10.89 10.82 -6.54
CA PRO A 234 -11.70 9.76 -7.13
C PRO A 234 -13.15 10.18 -7.42
N THR A 235 -13.64 11.24 -6.75
CA THR A 235 -15.02 11.72 -6.86
C THR A 235 -15.18 12.86 -7.87
N ALA A 236 -14.07 13.45 -8.33
CA ALA A 236 -14.11 14.51 -9.34
C ALA A 236 -14.25 13.91 -10.75
N PRO A 237 -15.03 14.54 -11.65
CA PRO A 237 -15.18 14.05 -13.01
C PRO A 237 -13.87 14.17 -13.79
N ILE A 238 -13.49 13.08 -14.46
CA ILE A 238 -12.41 13.00 -15.43
C ILE A 238 -13.08 12.70 -16.77
N ASP A 239 -13.18 13.71 -17.63
CA ASP A 239 -13.81 13.63 -18.94
C ASP A 239 -13.10 14.54 -19.95
N THR A 240 -13.53 14.52 -21.21
CA THR A 240 -12.86 15.25 -22.30
C THR A 240 -12.90 16.78 -22.14
N SER A 241 -13.82 17.35 -21.34
CA SER A 241 -13.86 18.81 -21.07
C SER A 241 -12.66 19.28 -20.25
N ARG A 242 -12.03 18.36 -19.52
CA ARG A 242 -10.84 18.62 -18.69
C ARG A 242 -9.55 18.58 -19.47
N PHE A 243 -9.57 18.21 -20.75
CA PHE A 243 -8.37 18.01 -21.54
C PHE A 243 -8.42 18.76 -22.87
N SER A 244 -7.25 19.07 -23.41
CA SER A 244 -7.08 19.53 -24.77
C SER A 244 -5.80 18.93 -25.33
N VAL A 245 -5.87 18.35 -26.51
CA VAL A 245 -4.70 17.84 -27.23
C VAL A 245 -4.55 18.65 -28.51
N ARG A 246 -3.39 19.28 -28.67
CA ARG A 246 -3.08 20.13 -29.83
C ARG A 246 -1.77 19.71 -30.48
N THR A 247 -1.66 19.91 -31.79
CA THR A 247 -0.38 19.81 -32.51
C THR A 247 0.52 21.00 -32.18
N ALA A 248 1.79 20.95 -32.60
CA ALA A 248 2.69 22.11 -32.54
C ALA A 248 2.10 23.35 -33.26
N ASP A 249 1.36 23.13 -34.35
CA ASP A 249 0.67 24.15 -35.14
C ASP A 249 -0.69 24.58 -34.53
N SER A 250 -0.96 24.19 -33.28
CA SER A 250 -2.18 24.51 -32.53
C SER A 250 -3.49 23.93 -33.09
N VAL A 251 -3.42 22.95 -33.98
CA VAL A 251 -4.60 22.20 -34.46
C VAL A 251 -5.10 21.28 -33.35
N HIS A 252 -6.40 21.30 -33.05
CA HIS A 252 -7.00 20.46 -32.02
C HIS A 252 -7.23 19.04 -32.52
N LEU A 253 -6.89 18.06 -31.68
CA LEU A 253 -7.29 16.67 -31.85
C LEU A 253 -8.54 16.40 -31.02
N THR A 254 -9.56 15.83 -31.66
CA THR A 254 -10.82 15.47 -30.99
C THR A 254 -10.60 14.24 -30.13
N MET A 255 -11.09 14.27 -28.90
CA MET A 255 -11.03 13.14 -27.97
C MET A 255 -12.39 12.43 -27.94
N LEU A 256 -12.38 11.11 -27.99
CA LEU A 256 -13.57 10.28 -27.83
C LEU A 256 -13.96 10.17 -26.35
N TRP A 257 -12.99 9.91 -25.49
CA TRP A 257 -13.17 9.86 -24.04
C TRP A 257 -11.85 10.10 -23.30
N ALA A 258 -11.95 10.50 -22.04
CA ALA A 258 -10.87 10.50 -21.07
C ALA A 258 -11.38 9.81 -19.81
N LYS A 259 -10.61 8.87 -19.26
CA LYS A 259 -10.98 8.05 -18.09
C LYS A 259 -9.78 7.83 -17.19
N SER A 260 -9.99 7.61 -15.90
CA SER A 260 -8.89 7.11 -15.06
C SER A 260 -8.44 5.73 -15.52
N LEU A 261 -7.20 5.34 -15.17
CA LEU A 261 -6.70 4.01 -15.47
C LEU A 261 -7.61 2.91 -14.88
N GLN A 262 -8.13 3.11 -13.67
CA GLN A 262 -9.03 2.13 -13.05
C GLN A 262 -10.35 2.00 -13.81
N GLN A 263 -10.95 3.12 -14.23
CA GLN A 263 -12.18 3.11 -15.03
C GLN A 263 -11.96 2.39 -16.38
N TYR A 264 -10.85 2.71 -17.05
CA TYR A 264 -10.48 2.04 -18.29
C TYR A 264 -10.30 0.52 -18.11
N GLN A 265 -9.59 0.10 -17.06
CA GLN A 265 -9.39 -1.32 -16.76
C GLN A 265 -10.71 -2.04 -16.43
N ALA A 266 -11.63 -1.38 -15.70
CA ALA A 266 -12.94 -1.93 -15.40
C ALA A 266 -13.79 -2.12 -16.68
N ASP A 267 -13.75 -1.17 -17.61
CA ASP A 267 -14.44 -1.28 -18.89
C ASP A 267 -13.88 -2.43 -19.73
N VAL A 268 -12.54 -2.54 -19.84
CA VAL A 268 -11.88 -3.64 -20.56
C VAL A 268 -12.22 -4.99 -19.94
N ALA A 269 -12.22 -5.10 -18.61
CA ALA A 269 -12.59 -6.33 -17.92
C ALA A 269 -14.05 -6.73 -18.19
N LYS A 270 -14.96 -5.74 -18.25
CA LYS A 270 -16.36 -5.96 -18.58
C LYS A 270 -16.52 -6.44 -20.02
N GLU A 271 -15.84 -5.81 -20.98
CA GLU A 271 -15.85 -6.23 -22.40
C GLU A 271 -15.32 -7.66 -22.59
N LEU A 272 -14.25 -8.02 -21.88
CA LEU A 272 -13.70 -9.38 -21.88
C LEU A 272 -14.69 -10.39 -21.29
N ALA A 273 -15.35 -10.05 -20.18
CA ALA A 273 -16.35 -10.91 -19.55
C ALA A 273 -17.59 -11.10 -20.45
N ASP A 274 -18.06 -10.02 -21.09
CA ASP A 274 -19.17 -10.08 -22.04
C ASP A 274 -18.79 -10.91 -23.28
N SER A 275 -17.55 -10.77 -23.77
CA SER A 275 -17.04 -11.57 -24.89
C SER A 275 -16.91 -13.06 -24.54
N ALA A 276 -16.42 -13.37 -23.34
CA ALA A 276 -16.35 -14.75 -22.83
C ALA A 276 -17.75 -15.37 -22.73
N ARG A 277 -18.73 -14.63 -22.18
CA ARG A 277 -20.13 -15.08 -22.12
C ARG A 277 -20.72 -15.34 -23.51
N VAL A 278 -20.42 -14.49 -24.49
CA VAL A 278 -20.88 -14.69 -25.88
C VAL A 278 -20.22 -15.92 -26.50
N ALA A 279 -18.91 -16.11 -26.31
CA ALA A 279 -18.20 -17.28 -26.79
C ALA A 279 -18.75 -18.58 -26.17
N ASP A 280 -19.01 -18.60 -24.86
CA ASP A 280 -19.62 -19.72 -24.16
C ASP A 280 -21.04 -20.01 -24.67
N SER A 281 -21.84 -18.96 -24.93
CA SER A 281 -23.17 -19.12 -25.52
C SER A 281 -23.11 -19.73 -26.93
N LEU A 282 -22.15 -19.29 -27.76
CA LEU A 282 -21.93 -19.85 -29.11
C LEU A 282 -21.40 -21.28 -29.06
N ALA A 283 -20.56 -21.62 -28.07
CA ALA A 283 -20.09 -22.98 -27.84
C ALA A 283 -21.24 -23.90 -27.40
N ALA A 284 -22.11 -23.44 -26.50
CA ALA A 284 -23.28 -24.19 -26.05
C ALA A 284 -24.29 -24.46 -27.18
N ILE A 285 -24.46 -23.54 -28.12
CA ILE A 285 -25.31 -23.73 -29.31
C ILE A 285 -24.70 -24.76 -30.27
N ARG A 286 -23.37 -24.75 -30.44
CA ARG A 286 -22.64 -25.71 -31.28
C ARG A 286 -22.58 -27.12 -30.69
N ASP A 287 -22.70 -27.25 -29.37
CA ASP A 287 -22.56 -28.51 -28.64
C ASP A 287 -23.90 -29.22 -28.37
N THR A 288 -24.83 -29.16 -29.32
CA THR A 288 -26.11 -29.93 -29.25
C THR A 288 -25.96 -31.39 -29.68
N THR A 289 -24.74 -31.88 -29.96
CA THR A 289 -24.49 -33.25 -30.46
C THR A 289 -23.47 -34.08 -29.66
N LYS A 290 -22.94 -33.60 -28.53
CA LYS A 290 -22.07 -34.43 -27.68
C LYS A 290 -22.68 -34.71 -26.30
N ARG A 291 -22.75 -36.00 -26.00
CA ARG A 291 -23.10 -36.54 -24.68
C ARG A 291 -22.10 -36.02 -23.64
N ALA A 292 -22.59 -35.33 -22.62
CA ALA A 292 -21.79 -34.82 -21.51
C ALA A 292 -21.01 -35.95 -20.83
N LYS A 293 -19.70 -35.78 -20.73
CA LYS A 293 -18.80 -36.68 -19.98
C LYS A 293 -18.84 -36.28 -18.50
N PRO A 294 -18.87 -37.22 -17.53
CA PRO A 294 -18.94 -36.87 -16.11
C PRO A 294 -17.75 -36.00 -15.71
N ALA A 295 -18.03 -34.88 -15.03
CA ALA A 295 -17.00 -34.01 -14.49
C ALA A 295 -16.17 -34.77 -13.44
N PRO A 296 -14.83 -34.60 -13.42
CA PRO A 296 -14.00 -35.13 -12.34
C PRO A 296 -14.46 -34.56 -11.00
N PRO A 297 -14.35 -35.32 -9.89
CA PRO A 297 -14.69 -34.83 -8.57
C PRO A 297 -13.89 -33.55 -8.26
N PRO A 298 -14.52 -32.55 -7.62
CA PRO A 298 -13.85 -31.29 -7.28
C PRO A 298 -12.63 -31.58 -6.43
N ALA A 299 -11.49 -31.01 -6.82
CA ALA A 299 -10.29 -31.06 -6.01
C ALA A 299 -10.61 -30.50 -4.61
N PRO A 300 -10.09 -31.11 -3.53
CA PRO A 300 -10.29 -30.59 -2.19
C PRO A 300 -9.83 -29.12 -2.15
N PRO A 301 -10.59 -28.22 -1.49
CA PRO A 301 -10.24 -26.82 -1.44
C PRO A 301 -8.87 -26.69 -0.78
N VAL A 302 -7.89 -26.25 -1.57
CA VAL A 302 -6.63 -25.74 -1.02
C VAL A 302 -7.04 -24.60 -0.09
N LYS A 303 -6.70 -24.69 1.20
CA LYS A 303 -6.87 -23.57 2.14
C LYS A 303 -6.07 -22.39 1.57
N ALA A 304 -6.77 -21.51 0.85
CA ALA A 304 -6.20 -20.24 0.44
C ALA A 304 -5.85 -19.49 1.72
N GLU A 305 -4.59 -19.14 1.86
CA GLU A 305 -4.17 -18.20 2.90
C GLU A 305 -5.04 -16.94 2.76
N PRO A 306 -5.62 -16.41 3.85
CA PRO A 306 -6.53 -15.27 3.76
C PRO A 306 -5.81 -14.14 3.05
N GLU A 307 -6.40 -13.59 1.98
CA GLU A 307 -5.80 -12.44 1.32
C GLU A 307 -5.60 -11.31 2.34
N PRO A 308 -4.45 -10.61 2.30
CA PRO A 308 -4.25 -9.46 3.17
C PRO A 308 -5.39 -8.47 2.96
N PRO A 309 -5.89 -7.85 4.04
CA PRO A 309 -7.02 -6.94 3.95
C PRO A 309 -6.69 -5.78 3.01
N LYS A 310 -7.64 -5.45 2.15
CA LYS A 310 -7.57 -4.32 1.21
C LYS A 310 -8.44 -3.17 1.71
N PRO A 311 -8.09 -1.92 1.41
CA PRO A 311 -8.98 -0.79 1.69
C PRO A 311 -10.33 -0.95 1.00
N SER A 312 -11.40 -0.41 1.58
CA SER A 312 -12.72 -0.43 0.94
C SER A 312 -12.78 0.38 -0.36
N GLN A 313 -11.88 1.37 -0.50
CA GLN A 313 -11.77 2.22 -1.68
C GLN A 313 -10.55 1.86 -2.53
N PRO A 314 -10.70 1.79 -3.87
CA PRO A 314 -9.57 1.57 -4.77
C PRO A 314 -8.54 2.71 -4.66
N ALA A 315 -7.31 2.45 -5.09
CA ALA A 315 -6.25 3.45 -5.07
C ALA A 315 -6.70 4.72 -5.82
N PRO A 316 -6.39 5.92 -5.31
CA PRO A 316 -6.76 7.15 -5.98
C PRO A 316 -6.05 7.24 -7.33
N PRO A 317 -6.73 7.70 -8.39
CA PRO A 317 -6.17 7.72 -9.74
C PRO A 317 -5.01 8.72 -9.85
N SER A 318 -3.88 8.29 -10.42
CA SER A 318 -2.79 9.18 -10.82
C SER A 318 -2.53 9.15 -12.34
N VAL A 319 -3.25 8.28 -13.06
CA VAL A 319 -3.10 8.08 -14.49
C VAL A 319 -4.46 8.24 -15.15
N VAL A 320 -4.49 9.03 -16.23
CA VAL A 320 -5.63 9.22 -17.10
C VAL A 320 -5.29 8.66 -18.48
N ILE A 321 -6.19 7.86 -19.02
CA ILE A 321 -6.14 7.36 -20.38
C ILE A 321 -7.06 8.24 -21.24
N ILE A 322 -6.53 8.79 -22.31
CA ILE A 322 -7.27 9.60 -23.29
C ILE A 322 -7.29 8.84 -24.60
N ARG A 323 -8.48 8.62 -25.15
CA ARG A 323 -8.66 8.05 -26.49
C ARG A 323 -9.08 9.13 -27.45
N LEU A 324 -8.36 9.26 -28.56
CA LEU A 324 -8.66 10.18 -29.65
C LEU A 324 -9.78 9.61 -30.53
N ALA A 325 -10.55 10.51 -31.13
CA ALA A 325 -11.63 10.17 -32.06
C ALA A 325 -11.08 9.70 -33.42
N LEU A 326 -11.92 8.98 -34.17
CA LEU A 326 -11.58 8.53 -35.52
C LEU A 326 -11.21 9.73 -36.40
N GLY A 327 -10.05 9.68 -37.04
CA GLY A 327 -9.49 10.80 -37.84
C GLY A 327 -8.49 11.68 -37.09
N SER A 328 -8.49 11.67 -35.75
CA SER A 328 -7.48 12.33 -34.91
C SER A 328 -6.41 11.33 -34.48
N HIS A 329 -5.39 11.14 -35.31
CA HIS A 329 -4.28 10.22 -34.99
C HIS A 329 -2.97 10.96 -34.74
N LEU A 330 -2.21 10.43 -33.80
CA LEU A 330 -0.86 10.84 -33.48
C LEU A 330 0.07 10.35 -34.60
N GLN A 331 0.72 11.29 -35.26
CA GLN A 331 1.74 11.04 -36.26
C GLN A 331 3.07 10.73 -35.58
N PRO A 332 3.87 9.77 -36.07
CA PRO A 332 5.20 9.47 -35.53
C PRO A 332 6.14 10.67 -35.61
N LEU A 333 7.06 10.80 -34.63
CA LEU A 333 8.07 11.86 -34.57
C LEU A 333 7.51 13.30 -34.60
N LYS A 334 6.25 13.48 -34.18
CA LYS A 334 5.60 14.79 -34.07
C LYS A 334 5.43 15.18 -32.61
N GLN A 335 5.40 16.49 -32.37
CA GLN A 335 5.17 17.06 -31.05
C GLN A 335 3.70 17.42 -30.86
N TYR A 336 3.20 17.12 -29.67
CA TYR A 336 1.84 17.40 -29.25
C TYR A 336 1.86 18.06 -27.88
N ARG A 337 0.95 19.01 -27.69
CA ARG A 337 0.69 19.71 -26.44
C ARG A 337 -0.59 19.15 -25.83
N VAL A 338 -0.49 18.64 -24.60
CA VAL A 338 -1.65 18.24 -23.81
C VAL A 338 -1.82 19.23 -22.68
N THR A 339 -3.02 19.78 -22.56
CA THR A 339 -3.45 20.63 -21.44
C THR A 339 -4.47 19.87 -20.63
N ALA A 340 -4.28 19.81 -19.32
CA ALA A 340 -5.27 19.38 -18.34
C ALA A 340 -5.76 20.63 -17.59
N THR A 341 -7.07 20.79 -17.47
CA THR A 341 -7.71 21.99 -16.92
C THR A 341 -8.53 21.65 -15.67
N ASP A 342 -8.27 22.36 -14.58
CA ASP A 342 -9.02 22.31 -13.33
C ASP A 342 -9.18 20.89 -12.76
N LEU A 343 -8.14 20.07 -12.85
CA LEU A 343 -8.12 18.78 -12.17
C LEU A 343 -7.93 18.96 -10.68
N VAL A 344 -8.58 18.10 -9.91
CA VAL A 344 -8.73 18.23 -8.46
C VAL A 344 -7.86 17.19 -7.76
N ASN A 345 -7.07 17.60 -6.76
CA ASN A 345 -6.35 16.65 -5.90
C ASN A 345 -7.23 16.13 -4.75
N LEU A 346 -6.66 15.30 -3.88
CA LEU A 346 -7.37 14.69 -2.74
C LEU A 346 -7.87 15.69 -1.69
N LEU A 347 -7.35 16.92 -1.65
CA LEU A 347 -7.79 17.99 -0.75
C LEU A 347 -8.80 18.96 -1.41
N GLY A 348 -9.17 18.72 -2.67
CA GLY A 348 -10.11 19.60 -3.37
C GLY A 348 -9.46 20.78 -4.12
N TYR A 349 -8.12 20.92 -4.07
CA TYR A 349 -7.43 21.99 -4.79
C TYR A 349 -7.35 21.68 -6.29
N LYS A 350 -7.73 22.67 -7.08
CA LYS A 350 -7.71 22.63 -8.55
C LYS A 350 -6.36 23.09 -9.08
N ALA A 351 -5.88 22.45 -10.14
CA ALA A 351 -4.80 22.97 -10.94
C ALA A 351 -5.01 22.67 -12.42
N SER A 352 -4.46 23.56 -13.24
CA SER A 352 -4.33 23.39 -14.68
C SER A 352 -2.85 23.24 -15.01
N SER A 353 -2.52 22.35 -15.94
CA SER A 353 -1.15 22.13 -16.36
C SER A 353 -1.08 21.76 -17.83
N THR A 354 -0.01 22.18 -18.49
CA THR A 354 0.25 21.90 -19.89
C THR A 354 1.61 21.24 -20.01
N ARG A 355 1.70 20.19 -20.83
CA ARG A 355 2.95 19.53 -21.14
C ARG A 355 3.03 19.17 -22.61
N VAL A 356 4.22 19.30 -23.18
CA VAL A 356 4.52 18.88 -24.56
C VAL A 356 5.22 17.53 -24.51
N PHE A 357 4.88 16.64 -25.44
CA PHE A 357 5.56 15.37 -25.63
C PHE A 357 5.77 15.11 -27.13
N ALA A 358 6.74 14.27 -27.46
CA ALA A 358 6.99 13.81 -28.82
C ALA A 358 6.59 12.34 -28.94
N THR A 359 5.97 11.98 -30.06
CA THR A 359 5.63 10.58 -30.37
C THR A 359 6.88 9.82 -30.81
N PRO A 360 7.04 8.55 -30.38
CA PRO A 360 8.18 7.74 -30.78
C PRO A 360 8.13 7.41 -32.28
N LYS A 361 9.27 6.95 -32.82
CA LYS A 361 9.34 6.40 -34.18
C LYS A 361 8.38 5.20 -34.27
N ALA A 362 7.62 5.10 -35.37
CA ALA A 362 6.72 3.97 -35.59
C ALA A 362 7.50 2.64 -35.54
N PRO A 363 6.94 1.59 -34.92
CA PRO A 363 7.51 0.24 -35.02
C PRO A 363 7.69 -0.14 -36.50
N ALA A 364 8.82 -0.75 -36.85
CA ALA A 364 9.02 -1.28 -38.19
C ALA A 364 7.90 -2.28 -38.49
N ALA A 365 7.30 -2.20 -39.69
CA ALA A 365 6.27 -3.15 -40.10
C ALA A 365 6.82 -4.57 -39.99
N PRO A 366 6.07 -5.54 -39.44
CA PRO A 366 6.50 -6.93 -39.42
C PRO A 366 6.74 -7.38 -40.86
N ALA A 367 7.91 -7.97 -41.11
CA ALA A 367 8.28 -8.49 -42.43
C ALA A 367 7.19 -9.47 -42.89
N THR A 368 6.60 -9.21 -44.05
CA THR A 368 5.69 -10.15 -44.72
C THR A 368 6.40 -11.49 -44.87
N PRO A 369 5.79 -12.62 -44.44
CA PRO A 369 6.34 -13.93 -44.72
C PRO A 369 6.46 -14.10 -46.23
N ASP A 370 7.68 -14.34 -46.70
CA ASP A 370 8.01 -14.54 -48.10
C ASP A 370 7.27 -15.77 -48.63
N SER A 371 6.30 -15.58 -49.53
CA SER A 371 5.44 -16.65 -50.07
C SER A 371 6.08 -17.40 -51.25
N THR A 372 7.42 -17.44 -51.33
CA THR A 372 8.17 -18.15 -52.37
C THR A 372 8.92 -19.37 -51.86
N LYS A 373 8.24 -20.25 -51.11
CA LYS A 373 8.65 -21.66 -51.01
C LYS A 373 7.59 -22.55 -51.68
N GLY A 374 7.86 -22.84 -52.95
CA GLY A 374 7.14 -23.81 -53.74
C GLY A 374 7.07 -25.16 -53.04
N THR A 375 5.88 -25.74 -53.08
CA THR A 375 5.55 -27.10 -52.67
C THR A 375 6.33 -28.11 -53.52
N ALA A 376 7.42 -28.64 -52.98
CA ALA A 376 8.04 -29.85 -53.52
C ALA A 376 7.28 -31.09 -53.00
N ARG A 377 6.66 -31.80 -53.95
CA ARG A 377 5.96 -33.08 -53.79
C ARG A 377 6.94 -34.17 -53.32
N PRO A 378 6.55 -35.09 -52.42
CA PRO A 378 7.43 -36.18 -51.98
C PRO A 378 7.30 -37.38 -52.93
N ASP A 379 8.34 -37.68 -53.70
CA ASP A 379 8.47 -38.94 -54.43
C ASP A 379 9.41 -39.91 -53.71
N SER A 380 8.78 -40.97 -53.16
CA SER A 380 9.19 -42.37 -53.16
C SER A 380 10.67 -42.74 -53.00
N ALA A 381 11.03 -43.17 -51.79
CA ALA A 381 12.27 -43.87 -51.50
C ALA A 381 12.23 -45.32 -52.04
N ALA A 382 13.19 -45.66 -52.91
CA ALA A 382 13.53 -47.03 -53.25
C ALA A 382 14.96 -47.34 -52.76
N LEU A 383 15.04 -48.42 -51.97
CA LEU A 383 16.20 -49.08 -51.37
C LEU A 383 17.48 -49.09 -52.23
N LYS A 384 18.65 -48.85 -51.59
CA LYS A 384 19.92 -49.51 -51.95
C LYS A 384 20.91 -49.58 -50.78
N ARG A 385 21.57 -50.75 -50.71
CA ARG A 385 22.46 -51.34 -49.69
C ARG A 385 23.79 -50.59 -49.47
N PRO A 386 24.50 -50.87 -48.34
CA PRO A 386 25.67 -50.11 -47.88
C PRO A 386 26.98 -50.43 -48.62
N PRO A 387 27.99 -49.53 -48.57
CA PRO A 387 29.28 -49.72 -49.25
C PRO A 387 30.25 -50.65 -48.49
N PRO A 388 31.19 -51.31 -49.19
CA PRO A 388 32.16 -52.20 -48.57
C PRO A 388 33.39 -51.46 -48.01
N LYS A 389 33.95 -52.03 -46.94
CA LYS A 389 35.21 -51.65 -46.27
C LYS A 389 36.43 -51.85 -47.19
N ARG A 390 37.45 -50.98 -47.03
CA ARG A 390 38.84 -51.29 -47.41
C ARG A 390 39.78 -51.00 -46.25
N ALA A 391 40.45 -52.06 -45.78
CA ALA A 391 41.68 -52.05 -44.99
C ALA A 391 42.83 -51.44 -45.86
N GLY A 392 43.91 -50.85 -45.36
CA GLY A 392 44.74 -51.16 -44.19
C GLY A 392 46.12 -51.63 -44.68
N GLY A 393 47.19 -50.93 -44.29
CA GLY A 393 48.62 -51.20 -44.57
C GLY A 393 49.33 -49.93 -45.05
N GLY A 394 50.25 -49.29 -44.32
CA GLY A 394 51.54 -49.76 -43.76
C GLY A 394 52.65 -49.17 -44.65
N ARG A 395 53.69 -48.43 -44.24
CA ARG A 395 54.73 -48.62 -43.20
C ARG A 395 55.68 -47.41 -43.20
N GLY A 396 56.46 -47.25 -42.12
CA GLY A 396 57.79 -46.61 -42.06
C GLY A 396 57.79 -45.30 -41.26
N GLY A 397 58.64 -45.05 -40.26
CA GLY A 397 59.86 -45.70 -39.76
C GLY A 397 60.81 -44.60 -39.23
N GLY A 398 61.47 -44.82 -38.09
CA GLY A 398 62.58 -44.01 -37.56
C GLY A 398 62.17 -42.91 -36.56
N SER A 399 62.55 -42.90 -35.28
CA SER A 399 63.86 -42.97 -34.59
C SER A 399 64.32 -41.58 -34.12
N GLY A 400 64.53 -41.42 -32.82
CA GLY A 400 65.40 -40.38 -32.24
C GLY A 400 64.73 -39.39 -31.29
N ALA A 401 64.67 -39.75 -30.01
CA ALA A 401 64.66 -38.81 -28.89
C ALA A 401 66.02 -38.92 -28.17
N PRO A 402 66.43 -37.96 -27.35
CA PRO A 402 67.17 -38.27 -26.14
C PRO A 402 66.23 -38.74 -25.02
#